data_AF-A0A9E0J910-F1
#
_entry.id   AF-A0A9E0J910-F1
#
_cell.length_a   1.000
_cell.length_b   1.000
_cell.length_c   1.000
_cell.angle_alpha   90.00
_cell.angle_beta   90.00
_cell.angle_gamma   90.00
#
_symmetry.space_group_name_H-M   'P 1'
#
loop_
_entity.id
_entity.type
_entity.pdbx_description
1 polymer ?
#
loop_
_entity_poly.entity_id
_entity_poly.type
_entity_poly.pdbx_seq_one_letter_code
_entity_poly.pdbx_strand_id
1 'polypeptide(L)'
;MSAAQSKANVSLVIETMYAVAADPERWEEVIEALDVPAHDGEAPLRTEGMTNLARAAAGGGERADVGVIVVAGSGGAAACNPAGERLFKHRLGHIEARGLSFLNPSNHEALTQARKRLRETRGRQVIVKFLDEEDEGPHFAYVTPAAALPPGLAATLPQPSPRGEGDIAIVFPAVETTDRLWASVRESFGLTPAETRLAARLKDGLSLKEAADDLDVSLNTVRNQLRAVFDKMGLNRQSELVRALTQLGALAQAFEDPAGGHRPLGGAIVATERAAAETAPPVQLFKLADGRRLAWRDYGDPAGRPVLVITQDLSSSLLPRGTNALARDLGLRMIATERAGAGRSDPHPDFTYANVAADSVALIRHLGIDGLQITTNTDGAAYAMEAAVQLGDSVTRILLASGRPPGLQAERERDQGHKLTLFWRRIYRNPWLSDMIFEMMRLSLSRAQFERYARAAASAPGDAAYLKAHPELLDFIIDYTRESVAVSARGAADAIRCAAKSAAPDLSDLACPVTLWHGDQDPMNGVEEVQAWLGDHVESTRVYPGIGRFLAHKHWPEAMAWLARV
;
A
#
# COMPACT_ATOMS: atom_id res chain seq x y z
N MET A 1 -2.93 18.69 -22.65
CA MET A 1 -2.33 19.74 -21.77
C MET A 1 -0.81 19.65 -21.74
N SER A 2 -0.09 20.68 -21.25
CA SER A 2 1.39 20.65 -21.25
C SER A 2 1.91 19.61 -20.26
N ALA A 3 2.96 18.87 -20.64
CA ALA A 3 3.59 17.85 -19.82
C ALA A 3 4.17 18.38 -18.48
N ALA A 4 4.10 19.69 -18.22
CA ALA A 4 4.47 20.30 -16.93
C ALA A 4 3.33 20.20 -15.89
N GLN A 5 2.05 20.26 -16.29
CA GLN A 5 0.90 20.19 -15.37
C GLN A 5 0.70 18.77 -14.79
N SER A 6 0.86 17.73 -15.60
CA SER A 6 0.84 16.32 -15.13
C SER A 6 1.96 16.00 -14.12
N LYS A 7 3.12 16.66 -14.26
CA LYS A 7 4.30 16.48 -13.39
C LYS A 7 4.16 17.11 -12.00
N ALA A 8 3.44 18.24 -11.90
CA ALA A 8 3.16 18.93 -10.65
C ALA A 8 2.19 18.13 -9.78
N ASN A 9 1.16 17.55 -10.43
CA ASN A 9 0.14 16.71 -9.81
C ASN A 9 0.72 15.50 -9.05
N VAL A 10 1.64 14.75 -9.66
CA VAL A 10 2.24 13.56 -9.02
C VAL A 10 3.16 13.93 -7.85
N SER A 11 3.98 14.98 -7.96
CA SER A 11 4.85 15.41 -6.84
C SER A 11 4.04 15.77 -5.61
N LEU A 12 2.93 16.45 -5.85
CA LEU A 12 2.04 16.99 -4.85
C LEU A 12 1.20 15.90 -4.19
N VAL A 13 0.74 14.88 -4.95
CA VAL A 13 0.08 13.67 -4.39
C VAL A 13 1.01 12.98 -3.41
N ILE A 14 2.28 12.88 -3.79
CA ILE A 14 3.26 12.18 -2.98
C ILE A 14 3.62 13.00 -1.74
N GLU A 15 3.85 14.31 -1.85
CA GLU A 15 4.01 15.24 -0.70
C GLU A 15 2.79 15.24 0.25
N THR A 16 1.60 15.01 -0.30
CA THR A 16 0.34 14.87 0.46
C THR A 16 0.28 13.53 1.20
N MET A 17 0.76 12.44 0.58
CA MET A 17 0.94 11.15 1.26
C MET A 17 1.98 11.22 2.40
N TYR A 18 3.06 11.99 2.22
CA TYR A 18 4.02 12.32 3.28
C TYR A 18 3.38 13.04 4.46
N ALA A 19 2.47 13.99 4.18
CA ALA A 19 1.81 14.77 5.22
C ALA A 19 0.89 13.92 6.10
N VAL A 20 0.21 12.93 5.51
CA VAL A 20 -0.63 11.96 6.24
C VAL A 20 0.16 10.88 6.95
N ALA A 21 1.32 10.51 6.42
CA ALA A 21 2.22 9.58 7.08
C ALA A 21 2.75 10.15 8.41
N ALA A 22 3.05 11.45 8.43
CA ALA A 22 3.58 12.16 9.60
C ALA A 22 2.50 12.59 10.61
N ASP A 23 1.28 12.87 10.15
CA ASP A 23 0.13 13.16 11.02
C ASP A 23 -1.13 12.47 10.51
N PRO A 24 -1.42 11.29 11.08
CA PRO A 24 -2.67 10.57 11.02
C PRO A 24 -4.01 11.28 10.85
N GLU A 25 -4.23 12.41 11.54
CA GLU A 25 -5.55 13.06 11.64
C GLU A 25 -5.90 13.85 10.37
N ARG A 26 -4.92 14.01 9.47
CA ARG A 26 -4.97 14.87 8.27
C ARG A 26 -5.46 14.15 7.03
N TRP A 27 -6.12 13.00 7.23
CA TRP A 27 -6.68 12.17 6.17
C TRP A 27 -7.75 12.90 5.35
N GLU A 28 -8.53 13.77 5.99
CA GLU A 28 -9.60 14.57 5.38
C GLU A 28 -9.09 15.50 4.27
N GLU A 29 -7.90 16.00 4.52
CA GLU A 29 -7.17 17.00 3.80
C GLU A 29 -6.55 16.39 2.49
N VAL A 30 -6.24 15.07 2.48
CA VAL A 30 -5.83 14.29 1.28
C VAL A 30 -6.99 14.00 0.34
N ILE A 31 -8.19 13.90 0.90
CA ILE A 31 -9.38 13.64 0.13
C ILE A 31 -9.82 14.92 -0.58
N GLU A 32 -9.69 16.09 0.02
CA GLU A 32 -9.90 17.35 -0.72
C GLU A 32 -8.86 17.56 -1.83
N ALA A 33 -7.63 17.10 -1.61
CA ALA A 33 -6.53 17.16 -2.56
C ALA A 33 -6.75 16.32 -3.83
N LEU A 34 -7.38 15.14 -3.70
CA LEU A 34 -7.65 14.23 -4.81
C LEU A 34 -9.00 14.51 -5.51
N ASP A 35 -9.68 15.60 -5.15
CA ASP A 35 -11.00 15.98 -5.66
C ASP A 35 -10.90 16.63 -7.05
N VAL A 36 -11.10 15.83 -8.11
CA VAL A 36 -11.28 16.30 -9.49
C VAL A 36 -12.51 15.60 -10.09
N PRO A 37 -13.55 16.34 -10.54
CA PRO A 37 -14.62 15.71 -11.30
C PRO A 37 -14.05 15.18 -12.61
N ALA A 38 -14.30 13.90 -12.88
CA ALA A 38 -14.01 13.29 -14.17
C ALA A 38 -15.03 13.82 -15.20
N HIS A 39 -14.69 14.91 -15.88
CA HIS A 39 -15.31 15.23 -17.16
C HIS A 39 -14.32 14.97 -18.29
N ASP A 40 -14.88 14.57 -19.42
CA ASP A 40 -14.18 14.12 -20.62
C ASP A 40 -13.07 15.11 -21.01
N GLY A 41 -11.82 14.67 -20.83
CA GLY A 41 -10.63 15.44 -21.14
C GLY A 41 -9.93 15.98 -19.90
N GLU A 42 -8.71 15.45 -19.68
CA GLU A 42 -7.64 15.94 -18.80
C GLU A 42 -7.96 17.25 -18.03
N ALA A 43 -8.20 17.20 -16.71
CA ALA A 43 -8.28 18.39 -15.87
C ALA A 43 -7.41 18.26 -14.59
N PRO A 44 -6.75 19.34 -14.11
CA PRO A 44 -5.71 19.29 -13.09
C PRO A 44 -6.24 19.25 -11.65
N LEU A 45 -5.50 18.57 -10.76
CA LEU A 45 -5.71 18.52 -9.30
C LEU A 45 -5.73 19.92 -8.66
N ARG A 46 -6.56 20.13 -7.63
CA ARG A 46 -6.57 21.38 -6.83
C ARG A 46 -5.24 21.50 -6.06
N THR A 47 -4.31 22.24 -6.66
CA THR A 47 -2.92 22.37 -6.22
C THR A 47 -2.79 23.06 -4.84
N GLU A 48 -3.76 23.90 -4.48
CA GLU A 48 -3.73 24.72 -3.26
C GLU A 48 -3.98 23.92 -1.96
N GLY A 49 -4.94 22.99 -1.96
CA GLY A 49 -5.25 22.17 -0.77
C GLY A 49 -4.07 21.28 -0.36
N MET A 50 -3.48 20.60 -1.35
CA MET A 50 -2.30 19.77 -1.16
C MET A 50 -1.06 20.53 -0.67
N THR A 51 -0.91 21.79 -1.08
CA THR A 51 0.20 22.65 -0.65
C THR A 51 0.06 23.06 0.81
N ASN A 52 -1.17 23.31 1.27
CA ASN A 52 -1.45 23.59 2.68
C ASN A 52 -1.24 22.35 3.56
N LEU A 53 -1.54 21.14 3.03
CA LEU A 53 -1.26 19.89 3.73
C LEU A 53 0.22 19.71 4.04
N ALA A 54 1.05 19.83 3.00
CA ALA A 54 2.50 19.67 3.11
C ALA A 54 3.10 20.66 4.12
N ARG A 55 2.51 21.86 4.28
CA ARG A 55 2.96 22.89 5.23
C ARG A 55 2.63 22.60 6.68
N ALA A 56 1.49 21.98 7.02
CA ALA A 56 1.16 21.72 8.43
C ALA A 56 1.82 20.44 8.99
N ALA A 57 2.22 19.49 8.14
CA ALA A 57 2.89 18.24 8.56
C ALA A 57 4.30 18.52 9.08
N ALA A 58 4.83 19.68 8.74
CA ALA A 58 6.09 20.21 9.18
C ALA A 58 6.12 20.69 10.65
N GLY A 59 4.99 20.69 11.35
CA GLY A 59 4.81 21.41 12.61
C GLY A 59 5.10 20.67 13.93
N GLY A 60 5.51 19.39 13.93
CA GLY A 60 5.62 18.63 15.20
C GLY A 60 6.74 17.59 15.26
N GLY A 61 7.53 17.67 16.34
CA GLY A 61 8.35 16.59 16.92
C GLY A 61 9.66 16.22 16.20
N GLU A 62 10.70 15.87 16.97
CA GLU A 62 11.99 15.38 16.46
C GLU A 62 11.80 14.17 15.52
N ARG A 63 11.93 14.43 14.22
CA ARG A 63 11.96 13.39 13.18
C ARG A 63 13.33 12.72 13.20
N ALA A 64 13.39 11.50 13.72
CA ALA A 64 14.58 10.67 13.69
C ALA A 64 15.00 10.38 12.23
N ASP A 65 16.30 10.53 11.96
CA ASP A 65 17.07 9.94 10.83
C ASP A 65 17.19 10.66 9.47
N VAL A 66 16.53 11.79 9.21
CA VAL A 66 16.89 12.64 8.04
C VAL A 66 17.97 13.66 8.42
N GLY A 67 19.13 13.58 7.77
CA GLY A 67 20.25 14.49 8.05
C GLY A 67 20.16 15.80 7.28
N VAL A 68 20.29 16.95 7.95
CA VAL A 68 20.26 18.27 7.30
C VAL A 68 21.46 19.09 7.74
N ILE A 69 22.15 19.70 6.77
CA ILE A 69 23.25 20.64 6.99
C ILE A 69 23.02 21.88 6.13
N VAL A 70 22.92 23.05 6.76
CA VAL A 70 22.88 24.35 6.08
C VAL A 70 24.29 24.89 5.92
N VAL A 71 24.62 25.28 4.69
CA VAL A 71 25.87 25.94 4.33
C VAL A 71 25.56 27.37 3.89
N ALA A 72 26.17 28.34 4.56
CA ALA A 72 26.01 29.74 4.26
C ALA A 72 26.59 30.09 2.88
N GLY A 73 26.10 31.15 2.26
CA GLY A 73 26.57 31.66 0.97
C GLY A 73 28.07 31.98 0.97
N SER A 74 28.62 32.36 2.13
CA SER A 74 30.05 32.59 2.37
C SER A 74 30.91 31.32 2.41
N GLY A 75 30.30 30.12 2.43
CA GLY A 75 30.99 28.82 2.38
C GLY A 75 31.12 28.08 3.72
N GLY A 76 30.66 28.67 4.83
CA GLY A 76 30.68 28.06 6.16
C GLY A 76 29.49 27.12 6.44
N ALA A 77 29.71 26.00 7.13
CA ALA A 77 28.60 25.21 7.69
C ALA A 77 27.97 26.00 8.84
N ALA A 78 26.68 26.29 8.74
CA ALA A 78 26.05 27.30 9.58
C ALA A 78 24.95 26.76 10.49
N ALA A 79 24.36 25.61 10.16
CA ALA A 79 23.49 24.86 11.05
C ALA A 79 23.46 23.39 10.62
N CYS A 80 23.32 22.46 11.55
CA CYS A 80 23.03 21.07 11.24
C CYS A 80 22.10 20.47 12.28
N ASN A 81 21.31 19.49 11.89
CA ASN A 81 20.55 18.68 12.83
C ASN A 81 21.40 17.48 13.31
N PRO A 82 21.06 16.82 14.43
CA PRO A 82 21.87 15.74 14.99
C PRO A 82 22.12 14.58 14.00
N ALA A 83 21.15 14.25 13.15
CA ALA A 83 21.29 13.19 12.14
C ALA A 83 22.29 13.59 11.03
N GLY A 84 22.24 14.84 10.57
CA GLY A 84 23.14 15.37 9.55
C GLY A 84 24.55 15.47 10.05
N GLU A 85 24.72 15.91 11.30
CA GLU A 85 26.02 15.96 11.97
C GLU A 85 26.66 14.57 12.09
N ARG A 86 25.91 13.57 12.59
CA ARG A 86 26.41 12.19 12.72
C ARG A 86 26.80 11.61 11.37
N LEU A 87 25.93 11.71 10.37
CA LEU A 87 26.16 11.14 9.04
C LEU A 87 27.38 11.75 8.37
N PHE A 88 27.50 13.08 8.42
CA PHE A 88 28.62 13.79 7.82
C PHE A 88 29.94 13.43 8.51
N LYS A 89 29.97 13.46 9.86
CA LYS A 89 31.16 13.13 10.65
C LYS A 89 31.63 11.69 10.49
N HIS A 90 30.69 10.76 10.36
CA HIS A 90 31.01 9.35 10.24
C HIS A 90 31.57 8.97 8.85
N ARG A 91 31.17 9.68 7.78
CA ARG A 91 31.39 9.18 6.41
C ARG A 91 31.97 10.17 5.41
N LEU A 92 31.77 11.47 5.60
CA LEU A 92 32.07 12.49 4.58
C LEU A 92 33.16 13.47 5.02
N GLY A 93 33.28 13.72 6.32
CA GLY A 93 34.38 14.47 6.91
C GLY A 93 33.97 15.34 8.09
N HIS A 94 34.63 16.47 8.28
CA HIS A 94 34.48 17.28 9.49
C HIS A 94 33.66 18.54 9.23
N ILE A 95 32.77 18.86 10.17
CA ILE A 95 32.03 20.12 10.19
C ILE A 95 32.85 21.11 11.00
N GLU A 96 33.37 22.14 10.34
CA GLU A 96 34.23 23.17 10.94
C GLU A 96 33.56 24.55 10.91
N ALA A 97 34.00 25.46 11.78
CA ALA A 97 33.49 26.84 11.82
C ALA A 97 33.67 27.61 10.49
N ARG A 98 34.61 27.16 9.63
CA ARG A 98 34.90 27.78 8.32
C ARG A 98 34.24 27.07 7.14
N GLY A 99 33.58 25.92 7.34
CA GLY A 99 33.03 25.14 6.23
C GLY A 99 32.89 23.65 6.51
N LEU A 100 32.47 22.93 5.48
CA LEU A 100 32.51 21.48 5.44
C LEU A 100 33.86 21.04 4.89
N SER A 101 34.64 20.33 5.71
CA SER A 101 35.90 19.72 5.31
C SER A 101 35.62 18.27 4.91
N PHE A 102 35.72 17.96 3.62
CA PHE A 102 35.52 16.60 3.11
C PHE A 102 36.80 15.78 3.14
N LEU A 103 36.70 14.51 3.55
CA LEU A 103 37.80 13.54 3.51
C LEU A 103 38.24 13.29 2.06
N ASN A 104 37.27 13.15 1.15
CA ASN A 104 37.53 13.05 -0.28
C ASN A 104 37.52 14.45 -0.95
N PRO A 105 38.63 14.89 -1.57
CA PRO A 105 38.72 16.21 -2.22
C PRO A 105 37.68 16.43 -3.33
N SER A 106 37.26 15.37 -4.04
CA SER A 106 36.28 15.45 -5.14
C SER A 106 34.89 15.93 -4.68
N ASN A 107 34.57 15.76 -3.41
CA ASN A 107 33.29 16.19 -2.82
C ASN A 107 33.17 17.71 -2.73
N HIS A 108 34.29 18.43 -2.57
CA HIS A 108 34.31 19.89 -2.64
C HIS A 108 33.89 20.36 -4.03
N GLU A 109 34.39 19.70 -5.08
CA GLU A 109 34.03 20.02 -6.45
C GLU A 109 32.56 19.69 -6.74
N ALA A 110 32.08 18.53 -6.28
CA ALA A 110 30.68 18.12 -6.43
C ALA A 110 29.70 19.13 -5.79
N LEU A 111 29.98 19.58 -4.57
CA LEU A 111 29.17 20.60 -3.89
C LEU A 111 29.24 21.96 -4.60
N THR A 112 30.40 22.33 -5.13
CA THR A 112 30.61 23.58 -5.89
C THR A 112 29.82 23.58 -7.19
N GLN A 113 29.85 22.48 -7.93
CA GLN A 113 29.08 22.30 -9.17
C GLN A 113 27.57 22.31 -8.87
N ALA A 114 27.14 21.71 -7.76
CA ALA A 114 25.74 21.72 -7.35
C ALA A 114 25.23 23.13 -7.07
N ARG A 115 26.00 23.95 -6.33
CA ARG A 115 25.70 25.38 -6.08
C ARG A 115 25.60 26.17 -7.37
N LYS A 116 26.51 25.92 -8.32
CA LYS A 116 26.50 26.57 -9.63
C LYS A 116 25.24 26.21 -10.42
N ARG A 117 24.91 24.91 -10.54
CA ARG A 117 23.71 24.42 -11.22
C ARG A 117 22.42 24.96 -10.60
N LEU A 118 22.36 25.05 -9.28
CA LEU A 118 21.20 25.58 -8.55
C LEU A 118 20.94 27.05 -8.91
N ARG A 119 22.00 27.86 -9.03
CA ARG A 119 21.92 29.27 -9.46
C ARG A 119 21.52 29.41 -10.93
N GLU A 120 22.15 28.65 -11.81
CA GLU A 120 21.97 28.77 -13.27
C GLU A 120 20.59 28.29 -13.74
N THR A 121 20.04 27.24 -13.12
CA THR A 121 18.76 26.65 -13.54
C THR A 121 17.55 27.28 -12.86
N ARG A 122 17.76 28.17 -11.88
CA ARG A 122 16.72 28.56 -10.89
C ARG A 122 15.97 27.33 -10.33
N GLY A 123 16.66 26.19 -10.27
CA GLY A 123 16.09 24.91 -9.87
C GLY A 123 15.76 24.91 -8.38
N ARG A 124 14.71 24.17 -7.99
CA ARG A 124 14.34 24.01 -6.58
C ARG A 124 15.27 23.08 -5.80
N GLN A 125 16.00 22.20 -6.49
CA GLN A 125 16.95 21.26 -5.87
C GLN A 125 17.91 20.71 -6.92
N VAL A 126 19.09 20.26 -6.49
CA VAL A 126 20.10 19.55 -7.30
C VAL A 126 20.60 18.35 -6.50
N ILE A 127 20.62 17.16 -7.09
CA ILE A 127 21.18 15.97 -6.45
C ILE A 127 22.71 16.01 -6.54
N VAL A 128 23.36 15.66 -5.45
CA VAL A 128 24.82 15.65 -5.30
C VAL A 128 25.26 14.29 -4.80
N LYS A 129 26.28 13.75 -5.47
CA LYS A 129 26.94 12.51 -5.11
C LYS A 129 28.19 12.85 -4.30
N PHE A 130 28.26 12.37 -3.07
CA PHE A 130 29.45 12.42 -2.24
C PHE A 130 30.11 11.03 -2.20
N LEU A 131 31.43 11.00 -2.15
CA LEU A 131 32.25 9.80 -2.08
C LEU A 131 32.84 9.66 -0.68
N ASP A 132 32.82 8.46 -0.12
CA ASP A 132 33.53 8.10 1.11
C ASP A 132 35.06 8.05 0.87
N GLU A 133 35.85 7.98 1.95
CA GLU A 133 37.29 7.74 1.94
C GLU A 133 37.62 6.26 1.66
N GLU A 134 36.76 5.33 2.10
CA GLU A 134 36.97 3.88 1.96
C GLU A 134 36.37 3.26 0.67
N ASP A 135 35.77 4.07 -0.20
CA ASP A 135 35.15 3.64 -1.47
C ASP A 135 34.00 2.60 -1.32
N GLU A 136 33.34 2.55 -0.14
CA GLU A 136 32.15 1.69 0.13
C GLU A 136 30.89 2.06 -0.68
N GLY A 137 30.96 3.11 -1.51
CA GLY A 137 29.90 3.52 -2.43
C GLY A 137 29.44 4.97 -2.24
N PRO A 138 28.59 5.49 -3.15
CA PRO A 138 28.22 6.90 -3.15
C PRO A 138 27.10 7.26 -2.16
N HIS A 139 27.29 8.37 -1.44
CA HIS A 139 26.28 9.00 -0.58
C HIS A 139 25.58 10.12 -1.30
N PHE A 140 24.30 9.92 -1.61
CA PHE A 140 23.50 10.94 -2.28
C PHE A 140 22.88 11.90 -1.28
N ALA A 141 23.06 13.18 -1.54
CA ALA A 141 22.34 14.26 -0.88
C ALA A 141 21.62 15.09 -1.92
N TYR A 142 20.59 15.83 -1.51
CA TYR A 142 20.07 16.91 -2.34
C TYR A 142 20.47 18.26 -1.75
N VAL A 143 20.81 19.17 -2.65
CA VAL A 143 21.16 20.56 -2.35
C VAL A 143 20.03 21.45 -2.83
N THR A 144 19.45 22.22 -1.92
CA THR A 144 18.34 23.14 -2.16
C THR A 144 18.69 24.52 -1.58
N PRO A 145 18.12 25.64 -2.05
CA PRO A 145 18.30 26.92 -1.35
C PRO A 145 17.81 26.78 0.09
N ALA A 146 18.54 27.31 1.07
CA ALA A 146 18.15 27.20 2.47
C ALA A 146 16.78 27.84 2.76
N ALA A 147 16.43 28.89 2.01
CA ALA A 147 15.10 29.51 2.02
C ALA A 147 13.99 28.61 1.46
N ALA A 148 14.34 27.62 0.63
CA ALA A 148 13.42 26.65 0.03
C ALA A 148 13.38 25.32 0.81
N LEU A 149 14.09 25.22 1.93
CA LEU A 149 14.06 24.04 2.80
C LEU A 149 12.64 23.86 3.35
N PRO A 150 12.04 22.65 3.24
CA PRO A 150 10.71 22.39 3.77
C PRO A 150 10.63 22.74 5.26
N PRO A 151 9.56 23.40 5.73
CA PRO A 151 9.49 23.88 7.11
C PRO A 151 9.74 22.79 8.16
N GLY A 152 9.40 21.53 7.86
CA GLY A 152 9.55 20.41 8.78
C GLY A 152 11.00 19.98 8.96
N LEU A 153 11.78 19.99 7.89
CA LEU A 153 13.22 19.79 7.97
C LEU A 153 13.91 21.02 8.57
N ALA A 154 13.39 22.19 8.25
CA ALA A 154 13.91 23.46 8.75
C ALA A 154 13.67 23.65 10.25
N ALA A 155 12.65 22.98 10.83
CA ALA A 155 12.37 22.94 12.26
C ALA A 155 13.33 22.03 13.04
N THR A 156 13.99 21.07 12.37
CA THR A 156 15.01 20.21 12.99
C THR A 156 16.37 20.90 13.18
N LEU A 157 16.52 22.11 12.63
CA LEU A 157 17.75 22.88 12.70
C LEU A 157 17.75 23.82 13.91
N PRO A 158 18.92 24.04 14.55
CA PRO A 158 19.05 25.04 15.61
C PRO A 158 18.68 26.43 15.08
N GLN A 159 17.98 27.21 15.91
CA GLN A 159 17.64 28.61 15.61
C GLN A 159 18.60 29.57 16.32
N PRO A 160 19.10 30.61 15.65
CA PRO A 160 18.81 31.00 14.27
C PRO A 160 19.59 30.15 13.24
N SER A 161 18.92 29.75 12.14
CA SER A 161 19.55 29.12 10.97
C SER A 161 19.57 30.09 9.79
N PRO A 162 20.69 30.26 9.07
CA PRO A 162 20.76 31.22 7.97
C PRO A 162 19.97 30.74 6.75
N ARG A 163 19.23 31.67 6.14
CA ARG A 163 18.35 31.45 4.97
C ARG A 163 18.39 32.62 3.98
N GLY A 164 19.47 33.38 3.99
CA GLY A 164 19.72 34.48 3.08
C GLY A 164 19.98 34.02 1.64
N GLU A 165 20.09 35.00 0.76
CA GLU A 165 20.37 34.75 -0.66
C GLU A 165 21.75 34.10 -0.84
N GLY A 166 21.78 32.92 -1.45
CA GLY A 166 23.00 32.14 -1.67
C GLY A 166 23.29 31.06 -0.63
N ASP A 167 22.52 31.01 0.47
CA ASP A 167 22.56 29.91 1.45
C ASP A 167 21.90 28.65 0.86
N ILE A 168 22.49 27.50 1.14
CA ILE A 168 21.99 26.20 0.68
C ILE A 168 21.82 25.23 1.84
N ALA A 169 20.91 24.28 1.70
CA ALA A 169 20.77 23.15 2.59
C ALA A 169 21.14 21.87 1.83
N ILE A 170 22.00 21.06 2.44
CA ILE A 170 22.35 19.69 2.05
C ILE A 170 21.48 18.77 2.89
N VAL A 171 20.75 17.87 2.25
CA VAL A 171 19.88 16.92 2.93
C VAL A 171 20.22 15.49 2.56
N PHE A 172 20.46 14.68 3.58
CA PHE A 172 20.81 13.27 3.51
C PHE A 172 19.60 12.40 3.89
N PRO A 173 19.13 11.51 3.01
CA PRO A 173 18.10 10.52 3.35
C PRO A 173 18.68 9.38 4.21
N ALA A 174 17.92 8.77 5.13
CA ALA A 174 18.38 7.58 5.86
C ALA A 174 18.63 6.38 4.91
N VAL A 175 19.79 5.75 5.08
CA VAL A 175 20.41 4.85 4.10
C VAL A 175 19.93 3.39 4.25
N GLU A 176 19.62 2.92 5.47
CA GLU A 176 19.32 1.49 5.73
C GLU A 176 17.91 1.04 5.27
N THR A 177 16.91 1.93 5.35
CA THR A 177 15.50 1.65 4.99
C THR A 177 15.27 1.70 3.47
N THR A 178 16.11 2.47 2.77
CA THR A 178 16.00 2.70 1.32
C THR A 178 16.27 1.41 0.55
N ASP A 179 17.32 0.65 0.86
CA ASP A 179 17.72 -0.53 0.07
C ASP A 179 16.74 -1.72 0.17
N ARG A 180 16.03 -1.87 1.30
CA ARG A 180 14.98 -2.89 1.48
C ARG A 180 13.69 -2.56 0.74
N LEU A 181 13.25 -1.30 0.80
CA LEU A 181 12.12 -0.80 0.02
C LEU A 181 12.39 -0.96 -1.48
N TRP A 182 13.62 -0.68 -1.91
CA TRP A 182 14.07 -0.88 -3.28
C TRP A 182 13.99 -2.34 -3.72
N ALA A 183 14.43 -3.28 -2.87
CA ALA A 183 14.32 -4.70 -3.18
C ALA A 183 12.87 -5.16 -3.36
N SER A 184 11.95 -4.66 -2.53
CA SER A 184 10.53 -4.98 -2.58
C SER A 184 9.81 -4.37 -3.78
N VAL A 185 10.06 -3.08 -4.04
CA VAL A 185 9.52 -2.35 -5.20
C VAL A 185 9.95 -3.02 -6.51
N ARG A 186 11.21 -3.46 -6.61
CA ARG A 186 11.73 -4.23 -7.78
C ARG A 186 10.93 -5.51 -8.05
N GLU A 187 10.58 -6.25 -6.99
CA GLU A 187 9.87 -7.52 -7.07
C GLU A 187 8.38 -7.30 -7.42
N SER A 188 7.74 -6.29 -6.82
CA SER A 188 6.32 -6.01 -7.03
C SER A 188 5.99 -5.45 -8.42
N PHE A 189 6.88 -4.64 -9.03
CA PHE A 189 6.73 -4.12 -10.39
C PHE A 189 7.22 -5.06 -11.51
N GLY A 190 7.71 -6.26 -11.19
CA GLY A 190 8.13 -7.25 -12.20
C GLY A 190 9.28 -6.78 -13.11
N LEU A 191 10.21 -5.98 -12.55
CA LEU A 191 11.36 -5.48 -13.29
C LEU A 191 12.35 -6.63 -13.56
N THR A 192 12.87 -6.72 -14.78
CA THR A 192 13.93 -7.70 -15.08
C THR A 192 15.24 -7.30 -14.39
N PRO A 193 16.20 -8.22 -14.22
CA PRO A 193 17.50 -7.88 -13.66
C PRO A 193 18.22 -6.77 -14.44
N ALA A 194 18.05 -6.72 -15.76
CA ALA A 194 18.66 -5.69 -16.60
C ALA A 194 17.97 -4.32 -16.45
N GLU A 195 16.63 -4.31 -16.41
CA GLU A 195 15.82 -3.12 -16.12
C GLU A 195 16.11 -2.56 -14.73
N THR A 196 16.32 -3.45 -13.75
CA THR A 196 16.69 -3.10 -12.38
C THR A 196 18.07 -2.46 -12.32
N ARG A 197 19.06 -3.06 -12.97
CA ARG A 197 20.41 -2.49 -13.07
C ARG A 197 20.35 -1.11 -13.72
N LEU A 198 19.62 -0.97 -14.83
CA LEU A 198 19.43 0.32 -15.47
C LEU A 198 18.76 1.34 -14.54
N ALA A 199 17.64 1.01 -13.91
CA ALA A 199 16.94 1.91 -12.99
C ALA A 199 17.83 2.35 -11.81
N ALA A 200 18.71 1.46 -11.32
CA ALA A 200 19.72 1.80 -10.31
C ALA A 200 20.74 2.82 -10.83
N ARG A 201 21.31 2.63 -12.04
CA ARG A 201 22.27 3.61 -12.62
C ARG A 201 21.62 4.97 -12.87
N LEU A 202 20.37 4.97 -13.31
CA LEU A 202 19.62 6.22 -13.52
C LEU A 202 19.24 6.90 -12.19
N LYS A 203 18.96 6.13 -11.14
CA LYS A 203 18.84 6.63 -9.75
C LYS A 203 20.15 7.24 -9.27
N ASP A 204 21.27 6.62 -9.59
CA ASP A 204 22.63 7.07 -9.26
C ASP A 204 23.06 8.31 -10.08
N GLY A 205 22.16 8.84 -10.91
CA GLY A 205 22.33 10.07 -11.65
C GLY A 205 23.04 9.93 -12.98
N LEU A 206 23.36 8.70 -13.42
CA LEU A 206 23.97 8.47 -14.72
C LEU A 206 23.00 8.87 -15.84
N SER A 207 23.53 9.50 -16.87
CA SER A 207 22.84 9.67 -18.14
C SER A 207 22.66 8.31 -18.82
N LEU A 208 21.73 8.22 -19.78
CA LEU A 208 21.52 6.97 -20.52
C LEU A 208 22.77 6.50 -21.27
N LYS A 209 23.65 7.43 -21.64
CA LYS A 209 24.93 7.12 -22.28
C LYS A 209 25.90 6.52 -21.26
N GLU A 210 26.07 7.15 -20.11
CA GLU A 210 26.92 6.64 -19.03
C GLU A 210 26.40 5.30 -18.49
N ALA A 211 25.09 5.12 -18.39
CA ALA A 211 24.49 3.85 -17.98
C ALA A 211 24.66 2.76 -19.05
N ALA A 212 24.68 3.11 -20.33
CA ALA A 212 24.97 2.18 -21.42
C ALA A 212 26.43 1.72 -21.39
N ASP A 213 27.34 2.67 -21.18
CA ASP A 213 28.77 2.42 -21.06
C ASP A 213 29.08 1.61 -19.78
N ASP A 214 28.43 1.91 -18.64
CA ASP A 214 28.60 1.18 -17.36
C ASP A 214 28.04 -0.25 -17.39
N LEU A 215 26.95 -0.46 -18.13
CA LEU A 215 26.30 -1.78 -18.23
C LEU A 215 26.83 -2.63 -19.38
N ASP A 216 27.81 -2.14 -20.14
CA ASP A 216 28.37 -2.75 -21.35
C ASP A 216 27.28 -3.19 -22.35
N VAL A 217 26.33 -2.28 -22.61
CA VAL A 217 25.22 -2.51 -23.55
C VAL A 217 25.02 -1.29 -24.44
N SER A 218 24.39 -1.50 -25.60
CA SER A 218 24.11 -0.39 -26.50
C SER A 218 23.17 0.65 -25.87
N LEU A 219 23.35 1.92 -26.22
CA LEU A 219 22.43 3.00 -25.83
C LEU A 219 20.97 2.73 -26.28
N ASN A 220 20.78 1.96 -27.35
CA ASN A 220 19.45 1.55 -27.80
C ASN A 220 18.83 0.51 -26.87
N THR A 221 19.63 -0.43 -26.36
CA THR A 221 19.24 -1.41 -25.34
C THR A 221 18.81 -0.72 -24.05
N VAL A 222 19.56 0.28 -23.60
CA VAL A 222 19.22 1.10 -22.43
C VAL A 222 17.92 1.87 -22.65
N ARG A 223 17.69 2.48 -23.82
CA ARG A 223 16.43 3.17 -24.12
C ARG A 223 15.23 2.24 -24.13
N ASN A 224 15.38 1.03 -24.66
CA ASN A 224 14.31 0.03 -24.68
C ASN A 224 14.00 -0.50 -23.27
N GLN A 225 15.02 -0.76 -22.46
CA GLN A 225 14.86 -1.15 -21.06
C GLN A 225 14.22 -0.01 -20.24
N LEU A 226 14.61 1.25 -20.47
CA LEU A 226 14.00 2.40 -19.80
C LEU A 226 12.52 2.55 -20.16
N ARG A 227 12.17 2.33 -21.44
CA ARG A 227 10.77 2.33 -21.89
C ARG A 227 9.97 1.20 -21.25
N ALA A 228 10.54 -0.01 -21.16
CA ALA A 228 9.92 -1.12 -20.45
C ALA A 228 9.74 -0.84 -18.94
N VAL A 229 10.72 -0.19 -18.31
CA VAL A 229 10.65 0.29 -16.92
C VAL A 229 9.50 1.30 -16.74
N PHE A 230 9.37 2.24 -17.67
CA PHE A 230 8.27 3.21 -17.70
C PHE A 230 6.90 2.57 -17.93
N ASP A 231 6.80 1.64 -18.88
CA ASP A 231 5.55 0.93 -19.17
C ASP A 231 5.11 0.05 -17.99
N LYS A 232 6.06 -0.60 -17.30
CA LYS A 232 5.79 -1.43 -16.10
C LYS A 232 5.42 -0.62 -14.86
N MET A 233 5.94 0.60 -14.72
CA MET A 233 5.65 1.49 -13.59
C MET A 233 4.59 2.55 -13.89
N GLY A 234 4.05 2.61 -15.11
CA GLY A 234 3.07 3.63 -15.53
C GLY A 234 3.61 5.07 -15.54
N LEU A 235 4.92 5.24 -15.70
CA LEU A 235 5.60 6.55 -15.66
C LEU A 235 6.00 6.98 -17.07
N ASN A 236 6.03 8.28 -17.36
CA ASN A 236 6.29 8.75 -18.73
C ASN A 236 7.70 9.31 -18.93
N ARG A 237 8.46 9.62 -17.86
CA ARG A 237 9.80 10.26 -17.96
C ARG A 237 10.78 9.89 -16.83
N GLN A 238 12.08 9.93 -17.14
CA GLN A 238 13.20 9.56 -16.24
C GLN A 238 13.25 10.38 -14.95
N SER A 239 12.95 11.67 -15.03
CA SER A 239 12.85 12.55 -13.86
C SER A 239 11.71 12.18 -12.91
N GLU A 240 10.64 11.53 -13.41
CA GLU A 240 9.50 11.11 -12.61
C GLU A 240 9.84 9.84 -11.82
N LEU A 241 10.61 8.93 -12.43
CA LEU A 241 11.15 7.75 -11.77
C LEU A 241 12.06 8.14 -10.60
N VAL A 242 13.11 8.95 -10.84
CA VAL A 242 14.05 9.37 -9.79
C VAL A 242 13.32 10.09 -8.63
N ARG A 243 12.29 10.88 -8.95
CA ARG A 243 11.46 11.57 -7.96
C ARG A 243 10.58 10.61 -7.15
N ALA A 244 9.84 9.72 -7.81
CA ALA A 244 9.00 8.72 -7.15
C ALA A 244 9.82 7.84 -6.20
N LEU A 245 11.03 7.48 -6.59
CA LEU A 245 11.94 6.64 -5.79
C LEU A 245 12.51 7.38 -4.57
N THR A 246 12.90 8.64 -4.74
CA THR A 246 13.33 9.51 -3.63
C THR A 246 12.18 9.73 -2.65
N GLN A 247 10.98 9.87 -3.20
CA GLN A 247 9.75 10.03 -2.46
C GLN A 247 9.18 8.71 -1.89
N LEU A 248 9.71 7.56 -2.25
CA LEU A 248 9.42 6.29 -1.58
C LEU A 248 10.36 6.11 -0.39
N GLY A 249 11.65 6.43 -0.56
CA GLY A 249 12.68 6.30 0.47
C GLY A 249 12.46 7.16 1.71
N ALA A 250 12.01 8.42 1.55
CA ALA A 250 11.69 9.25 2.71
C ALA A 250 10.33 8.86 3.35
N LEU A 251 9.45 8.17 2.63
CA LEU A 251 8.14 7.76 3.12
C LEU A 251 8.30 6.57 4.07
N ALA A 252 9.19 5.62 3.72
CA ALA A 252 9.56 4.50 4.59
C ALA A 252 10.15 4.94 5.94
N GLN A 253 10.85 6.09 5.98
CA GLN A 253 11.40 6.66 7.21
C GLN A 253 10.35 7.34 8.09
N ALA A 254 9.30 7.92 7.49
CA ALA A 254 8.23 8.57 8.24
C ALA A 254 7.32 7.58 9.01
N PHE A 255 7.45 6.28 8.77
CA PHE A 255 6.67 5.22 9.42
C PHE A 255 7.46 4.46 10.51
N GLU A 256 8.68 4.89 10.83
CA GLU A 256 9.44 4.30 11.93
C GLU A 256 8.90 4.80 13.28
N ASP A 257 8.51 3.87 14.15
CA ASP A 257 8.08 4.14 15.52
C ASP A 257 9.32 4.42 16.40
N PRO A 258 9.46 5.61 17.03
CA PRO A 258 10.58 5.90 17.93
C PRO A 258 10.67 4.96 19.14
N ALA A 259 9.56 4.28 19.50
CA ALA A 259 9.47 3.39 20.66
C ALA A 259 9.33 1.90 20.28
N GLY A 260 9.19 1.58 18.99
CA GLY A 260 8.89 0.25 18.49
C GLY A 260 9.99 -0.26 17.58
N GLY A 261 11.03 -0.87 18.16
CA GLY A 261 12.11 -1.49 17.39
C GLY A 261 11.58 -2.44 16.31
N HIS A 262 12.04 -2.22 15.07
CA HIS A 262 11.73 -3.02 13.90
C HIS A 262 11.82 -4.51 14.20
N ARG A 263 10.68 -5.23 14.13
CA ARG A 263 10.71 -6.69 14.08
C ARG A 263 10.93 -7.10 12.62
N PRO A 264 11.86 -8.02 12.33
CA PRO A 264 11.96 -8.61 10.99
C PRO A 264 10.59 -9.15 10.55
N LEU A 265 10.30 -9.12 9.24
CA LEU A 265 9.02 -9.57 8.63
C LEU A 265 8.58 -10.96 9.16
N GLY A 266 9.52 -11.88 9.37
CA GLY A 266 9.25 -13.20 9.98
C GLY A 266 8.76 -13.12 11.44
N GLY A 267 9.19 -12.14 12.23
CA GLY A 267 8.77 -11.94 13.61
C GLY A 267 7.34 -11.38 13.76
N ALA A 268 6.84 -10.64 12.76
CA ALA A 268 5.45 -10.18 12.74
C ALA A 268 4.48 -11.32 12.43
N ILE A 269 4.81 -12.16 11.43
CA ILE A 269 4.04 -13.37 11.09
C ILE A 269 3.95 -14.30 12.30
N VAL A 270 5.09 -14.61 12.94
CA VAL A 270 5.13 -15.49 14.12
C VAL A 270 4.33 -14.93 15.29
N ALA A 271 4.29 -13.60 15.47
CA ALA A 271 3.48 -12.99 16.52
C ALA A 271 1.97 -13.13 16.25
N THR A 272 1.53 -12.92 15.00
CA THR A 272 0.13 -13.12 14.63
C THR A 272 -0.26 -14.60 14.69
N GLU A 273 0.62 -15.52 14.24
CA GLU A 273 0.40 -16.97 14.37
C GLU A 273 0.31 -17.40 15.84
N ARG A 274 1.11 -16.82 16.74
CA ARG A 274 1.03 -17.11 18.18
C ARG A 274 -0.29 -16.63 18.79
N ALA A 275 -0.72 -15.41 18.46
CA ALA A 275 -2.01 -14.88 18.90
C ALA A 275 -3.19 -15.67 18.30
N ALA A 276 -3.05 -16.10 17.04
CA ALA A 276 -4.02 -16.94 16.36
C ALA A 276 -4.07 -18.36 16.94
N ALA A 277 -2.95 -18.96 17.35
CA ALA A 277 -2.91 -20.32 17.90
C ALA A 277 -3.77 -20.49 19.16
N GLU A 278 -4.04 -19.40 19.89
CA GLU A 278 -4.94 -19.41 21.04
C GLU A 278 -6.43 -19.52 20.64
N THR A 279 -6.81 -19.14 19.41
CA THR A 279 -8.21 -18.97 19.01
C THR A 279 -8.59 -19.57 17.65
N ALA A 280 -7.61 -20.04 16.88
CA ALA A 280 -7.77 -20.49 15.50
C ALA A 280 -6.85 -21.68 15.16
N PRO A 281 -7.24 -22.52 14.19
CA PRO A 281 -6.39 -23.58 13.65
C PRO A 281 -5.11 -23.02 12.99
N PRO A 282 -4.06 -23.85 12.87
CA PRO A 282 -2.84 -23.45 12.18
C PRO A 282 -3.07 -23.25 10.68
N VAL A 283 -2.28 -22.36 10.07
CA VAL A 283 -2.24 -22.20 8.62
C VAL A 283 -1.64 -23.45 7.97
N GLN A 284 -2.34 -23.97 6.97
CA GLN A 284 -1.93 -25.07 6.12
C GLN A 284 -1.54 -24.55 4.74
N LEU A 285 -0.64 -25.26 4.05
CA LEU A 285 -0.20 -24.92 2.71
C LEU A 285 -0.56 -26.05 1.75
N PHE A 286 -1.34 -25.73 0.72
CA PHE A 286 -1.65 -26.62 -0.39
C PHE A 286 -0.80 -26.24 -1.60
N LYS A 287 -0.15 -27.22 -2.24
CA LYS A 287 0.64 -26.99 -3.45
C LYS A 287 -0.24 -27.13 -4.69
N LEU A 288 -0.38 -26.04 -5.44
CA LEU A 288 -1.12 -25.99 -6.70
C LEU A 288 -0.34 -26.69 -7.82
N ALA A 289 -1.05 -27.03 -8.90
CA ALA A 289 -0.48 -27.75 -10.04
C ALA A 289 0.66 -26.99 -10.74
N ASP A 290 0.63 -25.66 -10.72
CA ASP A 290 1.66 -24.78 -11.26
C ASP A 290 2.85 -24.55 -10.30
N GLY A 291 2.82 -25.18 -9.12
CA GLY A 291 3.86 -25.10 -8.10
C GLY A 291 3.69 -23.98 -7.08
N ARG A 292 2.75 -23.05 -7.27
CA ARG A 292 2.39 -22.04 -6.26
C ARG A 292 1.81 -22.70 -5.02
N ARG A 293 1.88 -22.02 -3.88
CA ARG A 293 1.27 -22.43 -2.62
C ARG A 293 0.02 -21.60 -2.36
N LEU A 294 -1.05 -22.28 -1.96
CA LEU A 294 -2.26 -21.69 -1.41
C LEU A 294 -2.29 -21.93 0.10
N ALA A 295 -2.35 -20.85 0.87
CA ALA A 295 -2.51 -20.91 2.32
C ALA A 295 -3.99 -20.96 2.71
N TRP A 296 -4.31 -21.72 3.75
CA TRP A 296 -5.68 -21.89 4.22
C TRP A 296 -5.75 -22.37 5.68
N ARG A 297 -6.93 -22.28 6.30
CA ARG A 297 -7.22 -22.83 7.63
C ARG A 297 -8.50 -23.67 7.60
N ASP A 298 -8.50 -24.74 8.40
CA ASP A 298 -9.61 -25.70 8.53
C ASP A 298 -10.24 -25.56 9.92
N TYR A 299 -11.31 -24.77 10.01
CA TYR A 299 -12.02 -24.49 11.27
C TYR A 299 -13.19 -25.45 11.45
N GLY A 300 -13.50 -25.77 12.71
CA GLY A 300 -14.70 -26.53 13.06
C GLY A 300 -14.44 -28.04 13.14
N ASP A 301 -15.44 -28.81 12.73
CA ASP A 301 -15.40 -30.27 12.66
C ASP A 301 -15.04 -30.71 11.23
N PRO A 302 -13.93 -31.45 11.00
CA PRO A 302 -13.58 -31.96 9.68
C PRO A 302 -14.65 -32.86 9.01
N ALA A 303 -15.55 -33.45 9.80
CA ALA A 303 -16.70 -34.23 9.31
C ALA A 303 -18.00 -33.39 9.22
N GLY A 304 -17.93 -32.12 9.61
CA GLY A 304 -19.04 -31.17 9.54
C GLY A 304 -19.37 -30.75 8.11
N ARG A 305 -20.47 -30.02 7.97
CA ARG A 305 -20.93 -29.52 6.67
C ARG A 305 -19.92 -28.52 6.09
N PRO A 306 -19.43 -28.73 4.85
CA PRO A 306 -18.38 -27.91 4.29
C PRO A 306 -18.88 -26.52 3.90
N VAL A 307 -18.12 -25.50 4.31
CA VAL A 307 -18.31 -24.11 3.94
C VAL A 307 -16.97 -23.55 3.45
N LEU A 308 -16.91 -23.14 2.20
CA LEU A 308 -15.77 -22.38 1.68
C LEU A 308 -15.91 -20.92 2.08
N VAL A 309 -14.90 -20.39 2.76
CA VAL A 309 -14.78 -18.97 3.10
C VAL A 309 -13.77 -18.32 2.17
N ILE A 310 -14.26 -17.43 1.31
CA ILE A 310 -13.42 -16.62 0.43
C ILE A 310 -13.21 -15.27 1.10
N THR A 311 -11.94 -14.98 1.38
CA THR A 311 -11.51 -13.82 2.15
C THR A 311 -11.47 -12.56 1.27
N GLN A 312 -11.66 -11.39 1.88
CA GLN A 312 -11.68 -10.08 1.20
C GLN A 312 -10.26 -9.56 0.91
N ASP A 313 -10.13 -8.45 0.18
CA ASP A 313 -8.86 -8.07 -0.46
C ASP A 313 -7.67 -7.89 0.50
N LEU A 314 -7.92 -7.32 1.67
CA LEU A 314 -6.95 -7.08 2.74
C LEU A 314 -7.17 -8.01 3.94
N SER A 315 -7.33 -9.30 3.70
CA SER A 315 -7.52 -10.28 4.78
C SER A 315 -6.80 -11.60 4.57
N SER A 316 -6.48 -12.23 5.69
CA SER A 316 -5.91 -13.58 5.77
C SER A 316 -7.01 -14.61 6.02
N SER A 317 -6.61 -15.87 6.20
CA SER A 317 -7.51 -16.98 6.56
C SER A 317 -8.03 -16.90 8.00
N LEU A 318 -7.63 -15.89 8.77
CA LEU A 318 -8.06 -15.68 10.15
C LEU A 318 -9.53 -15.26 10.22
N LEU A 319 -10.36 -16.11 10.83
CA LEU A 319 -11.78 -15.83 11.11
C LEU A 319 -11.98 -15.26 12.53
N PRO A 320 -13.13 -14.61 12.83
CA PRO A 320 -13.40 -14.00 14.13
C PRO A 320 -13.11 -14.95 15.31
N ARG A 321 -12.64 -14.38 16.43
CA ARG A 321 -12.27 -15.15 17.62
C ARG A 321 -13.45 -16.02 18.08
N GLY A 322 -13.18 -17.28 18.41
CA GLY A 322 -14.21 -18.25 18.80
C GLY A 322 -14.86 -19.02 17.63
N THR A 323 -14.61 -18.65 16.37
CA THR A 323 -15.18 -19.34 15.19
C THR A 323 -14.91 -20.84 15.20
N ASN A 324 -13.72 -21.27 15.63
CA ASN A 324 -13.36 -22.69 15.63
C ASN A 324 -14.26 -23.53 16.55
N ALA A 325 -14.56 -23.01 17.75
CA ALA A 325 -15.44 -23.68 18.70
C ALA A 325 -16.89 -23.63 18.22
N LEU A 326 -17.35 -22.44 17.81
CA LEU A 326 -18.71 -22.26 17.30
C LEU A 326 -19.01 -23.11 16.06
N ALA A 327 -18.04 -23.29 15.17
CA ALA A 327 -18.19 -24.13 13.98
C ALA A 327 -18.35 -25.61 14.37
N ARG A 328 -17.63 -26.09 15.40
CA ARG A 328 -17.82 -27.46 15.93
C ARG A 328 -19.21 -27.63 16.53
N ASP A 329 -19.65 -26.66 17.35
CA ASP A 329 -20.96 -26.71 17.99
C ASP A 329 -22.11 -26.72 16.97
N LEU A 330 -21.91 -26.06 15.83
CA LEU A 330 -22.86 -26.02 14.72
C LEU A 330 -22.69 -27.15 13.69
N GLY A 331 -21.72 -28.06 13.89
CA GLY A 331 -21.45 -29.14 12.94
C GLY A 331 -20.99 -28.65 11.56
N LEU A 332 -20.21 -27.56 11.52
CA LEU A 332 -19.67 -26.94 10.31
C LEU A 332 -18.17 -27.23 10.17
N ARG A 333 -17.72 -27.31 8.91
CA ARG A 333 -16.32 -27.30 8.51
C ARG A 333 -16.06 -26.04 7.67
N MET A 334 -15.40 -25.04 8.24
CA MET A 334 -15.13 -23.78 7.55
C MET A 334 -13.71 -23.80 6.97
N ILE A 335 -13.61 -23.76 5.64
CA ILE A 335 -12.37 -23.81 4.87
C ILE A 335 -12.05 -22.39 4.45
N ALA A 336 -11.20 -21.70 5.20
CA ALA A 336 -10.84 -20.30 4.94
C ALA A 336 -9.56 -20.22 4.12
N THR A 337 -9.66 -19.69 2.90
CA THR A 337 -8.53 -19.58 1.97
C THR A 337 -7.92 -18.18 1.98
N GLU A 338 -6.60 -18.10 1.85
CA GLU A 338 -5.88 -16.85 1.60
C GLU A 338 -5.74 -16.68 0.09
N ARG A 339 -6.29 -15.60 -0.45
CA ARG A 339 -6.22 -15.34 -1.89
C ARG A 339 -4.77 -15.23 -2.37
N ALA A 340 -4.57 -15.39 -3.67
CA ALA A 340 -3.24 -15.29 -4.27
C ALA A 340 -2.52 -13.99 -3.86
N GLY A 341 -1.30 -14.12 -3.36
CA GLY A 341 -0.48 -13.01 -2.88
C GLY A 341 -0.90 -12.40 -1.55
N ALA A 342 -1.91 -12.96 -0.86
CA ALA A 342 -2.26 -12.62 0.51
C ALA A 342 -1.70 -13.67 1.49
N GLY A 343 -1.30 -13.20 2.67
CA GLY A 343 -0.77 -14.03 3.74
C GLY A 343 0.39 -14.88 3.27
N ARG A 344 0.25 -16.20 3.30
CA ARG A 344 1.28 -17.17 2.89
C ARG A 344 1.02 -17.77 1.51
N SER A 345 -0.02 -17.32 0.80
CA SER A 345 -0.28 -17.70 -0.59
C SER A 345 0.67 -16.97 -1.54
N ASP A 346 1.22 -17.72 -2.51
CA ASP A 346 2.08 -17.14 -3.53
C ASP A 346 1.25 -16.25 -4.49
N PRO A 347 1.79 -15.13 -5.00
CA PRO A 347 1.10 -14.28 -5.98
C PRO A 347 0.74 -15.03 -7.27
N HIS A 348 -0.40 -14.70 -7.88
CA HIS A 348 -0.80 -15.23 -9.18
C HIS A 348 -0.21 -14.34 -10.30
N PRO A 349 0.57 -14.87 -11.26
CA PRO A 349 1.20 -14.05 -12.30
C PRO A 349 0.20 -13.43 -13.29
N ASP A 350 -0.93 -14.11 -13.52
CA ASP A 350 -2.06 -13.63 -14.32
C ASP A 350 -3.31 -13.41 -13.44
N PHE A 351 -3.26 -12.40 -12.58
CA PHE A 351 -4.28 -12.18 -11.55
C PHE A 351 -5.62 -11.75 -12.18
N THR A 352 -6.62 -12.63 -12.11
CA THR A 352 -8.02 -12.37 -12.47
C THR A 352 -8.95 -12.96 -11.41
N TYR A 353 -10.22 -12.54 -11.37
CA TYR A 353 -11.19 -13.13 -10.44
C TYR A 353 -11.31 -14.65 -10.65
N ALA A 354 -11.43 -15.10 -11.91
CA ALA A 354 -11.50 -16.51 -12.28
C ALA A 354 -10.26 -17.31 -11.87
N ASN A 355 -9.06 -16.80 -12.16
CA ASN A 355 -7.81 -17.51 -11.84
C ASN A 355 -7.56 -17.61 -10.33
N VAL A 356 -7.86 -16.55 -9.58
CA VAL A 356 -7.74 -16.58 -8.12
C VAL A 356 -8.79 -17.51 -7.50
N ALA A 357 -10.01 -17.51 -8.02
CA ALA A 357 -11.04 -18.46 -7.59
C ALA A 357 -10.63 -19.92 -7.88
N ALA A 358 -9.97 -20.18 -9.01
CA ALA A 358 -9.51 -21.51 -9.40
C ALA A 358 -8.54 -22.13 -8.36
N ASP A 359 -7.77 -21.31 -7.64
CA ASP A 359 -6.90 -21.79 -6.56
C ASP A 359 -7.73 -22.41 -5.42
N SER A 360 -8.80 -21.73 -4.97
CA SER A 360 -9.72 -22.24 -3.94
C SER A 360 -10.51 -23.46 -4.44
N VAL A 361 -10.93 -23.46 -5.71
CA VAL A 361 -11.60 -24.60 -6.37
C VAL A 361 -10.68 -25.84 -6.39
N ALA A 362 -9.39 -25.65 -6.70
CA ALA A 362 -8.42 -26.73 -6.69
C ALA A 362 -8.26 -27.36 -5.29
N LEU A 363 -8.27 -26.54 -4.23
CA LEU A 363 -8.27 -27.04 -2.85
C LEU A 363 -9.55 -27.85 -2.54
N ILE A 364 -10.73 -27.33 -2.86
CA ILE A 364 -12.00 -28.04 -2.62
C ILE A 364 -12.03 -29.39 -3.33
N ARG A 365 -11.61 -29.43 -4.60
CA ARG A 365 -11.50 -30.69 -5.37
C ARG A 365 -10.46 -31.64 -4.75
N HIS A 366 -9.33 -31.13 -4.29
CA HIS A 366 -8.30 -31.95 -3.62
C HIS A 366 -8.80 -32.56 -2.31
N LEU A 367 -9.60 -31.83 -1.54
CA LEU A 367 -10.21 -32.31 -0.31
C LEU A 367 -11.36 -33.32 -0.56
N GLY A 368 -11.73 -33.56 -1.81
CA GLY A 368 -12.81 -34.47 -2.19
C GLY A 368 -14.17 -34.01 -1.70
N ILE A 369 -14.36 -32.69 -1.58
CA ILE A 369 -15.59 -32.10 -1.09
C ILE A 369 -16.56 -31.93 -2.25
N ASP A 370 -17.73 -32.54 -2.11
CA ASP A 370 -18.89 -32.36 -2.98
C ASP A 370 -20.08 -31.91 -2.12
N GLY A 371 -20.89 -30.99 -2.63
CA GLY A 371 -21.96 -30.35 -1.85
C GLY A 371 -21.44 -29.43 -0.75
N LEU A 372 -21.13 -28.17 -1.07
CA LEU A 372 -20.69 -27.15 -0.12
C LEU A 372 -21.50 -25.85 -0.19
N GLN A 373 -21.32 -25.01 0.81
CA GLN A 373 -21.81 -23.63 0.80
C GLN A 373 -20.63 -22.67 0.66
N ILE A 374 -20.88 -21.47 0.14
CA ILE A 374 -19.88 -20.40 0.10
C ILE A 374 -20.34 -19.25 0.99
N THR A 375 -19.43 -18.69 1.77
CA THR A 375 -19.65 -17.42 2.46
C THR A 375 -18.52 -16.45 2.17
N THR A 376 -18.87 -15.20 1.92
CA THR A 376 -17.90 -14.14 1.67
C THR A 376 -18.51 -12.77 1.98
N ASN A 377 -17.64 -11.78 2.11
CA ASN A 377 -18.04 -10.42 2.37
C ASN A 377 -17.30 -9.45 1.44
N THR A 378 -17.90 -8.28 1.21
CA THR A 378 -17.27 -7.14 0.55
C THR A 378 -16.63 -7.48 -0.80
N ASP A 379 -15.32 -7.23 -0.97
CA ASP A 379 -14.54 -7.42 -2.18
C ASP A 379 -14.31 -8.91 -2.53
N GLY A 380 -14.64 -9.82 -1.61
CA GLY A 380 -14.59 -11.27 -1.84
C GLY A 380 -15.68 -11.79 -2.79
N ALA A 381 -16.71 -10.97 -3.07
CA ALA A 381 -17.90 -11.34 -3.82
C ALA A 381 -17.61 -11.91 -5.22
N ALA A 382 -16.81 -11.20 -6.02
CA ALA A 382 -16.52 -11.62 -7.40
C ALA A 382 -15.75 -12.95 -7.44
N TYR A 383 -14.79 -13.16 -6.53
CA TYR A 383 -14.06 -14.43 -6.42
C TYR A 383 -14.99 -15.58 -5.99
N ALA A 384 -15.97 -15.31 -5.12
CA ALA A 384 -16.95 -16.30 -4.70
C ALA A 384 -17.91 -16.71 -5.82
N MET A 385 -18.38 -15.75 -6.63
CA MET A 385 -19.19 -16.06 -7.80
C MET A 385 -18.42 -16.91 -8.81
N GLU A 386 -17.17 -16.54 -9.11
CA GLU A 386 -16.28 -17.32 -9.99
C GLU A 386 -16.02 -18.73 -9.46
N ALA A 387 -15.77 -18.87 -8.16
CA ALA A 387 -15.60 -20.19 -7.54
C ALA A 387 -16.88 -21.02 -7.65
N ALA A 388 -18.05 -20.40 -7.46
CA ALA A 388 -19.34 -21.07 -7.57
C ALA A 388 -19.63 -21.54 -9.00
N VAL A 389 -19.40 -20.69 -10.00
CA VAL A 389 -19.51 -21.07 -11.42
C VAL A 389 -18.59 -22.25 -11.75
N GLN A 390 -17.34 -22.24 -11.29
CA GLN A 390 -16.38 -23.31 -11.56
C GLN A 390 -16.66 -24.62 -10.80
N LEU A 391 -17.33 -24.55 -9.65
CA LEU A 391 -17.77 -25.70 -8.87
C LEU A 391 -19.15 -26.22 -9.30
N GLY A 392 -19.93 -25.43 -10.03
CA GLY A 392 -21.23 -25.80 -10.57
C GLY A 392 -22.19 -26.29 -9.48
N ASP A 393 -22.87 -27.40 -9.75
CA ASP A 393 -23.88 -28.01 -8.87
C ASP A 393 -23.35 -28.45 -7.50
N SER A 394 -22.03 -28.53 -7.32
CA SER A 394 -21.46 -28.80 -6.00
C SER A 394 -21.74 -27.67 -5.00
N VAL A 395 -22.00 -26.43 -5.44
CA VAL A 395 -22.35 -25.33 -4.54
C VAL A 395 -23.86 -25.26 -4.34
N THR A 396 -24.29 -25.37 -3.09
CA THR A 396 -25.71 -25.44 -2.74
C THR A 396 -26.34 -24.06 -2.55
N ARG A 397 -25.60 -23.09 -1.98
CA ARG A 397 -26.02 -21.69 -1.79
C ARG A 397 -24.85 -20.81 -1.36
N ILE A 398 -25.03 -19.51 -1.54
CA ILE A 398 -24.06 -18.48 -1.14
C ILE A 398 -24.66 -17.52 -0.13
N LEU A 399 -23.95 -17.25 0.97
CA LEU A 399 -24.20 -16.09 1.83
C LEU A 399 -23.21 -14.98 1.49
N LEU A 400 -23.74 -13.86 0.98
CA LEU A 400 -22.95 -12.68 0.66
C LEU A 400 -23.31 -11.54 1.61
N ALA A 401 -22.36 -11.09 2.44
CA ALA A 401 -22.58 -9.95 3.33
C ALA A 401 -21.84 -8.68 2.86
N SER A 402 -22.56 -7.57 2.75
CA SER A 402 -22.03 -6.28 2.27
C SER A 402 -21.27 -6.40 0.95
N GLY A 403 -21.81 -7.19 0.01
CA GLY A 403 -21.14 -7.51 -1.24
C GLY A 403 -20.76 -6.28 -2.06
N ARG A 404 -19.62 -6.35 -2.75
CA ARG A 404 -19.19 -5.31 -3.66
C ARG A 404 -19.20 -5.79 -5.11
N PRO A 405 -19.92 -5.10 -6.01
CA PRO A 405 -19.81 -5.37 -7.44
C PRO A 405 -18.39 -5.10 -7.95
N PRO A 406 -17.85 -5.96 -8.82
CA PRO A 406 -16.53 -5.78 -9.43
C PRO A 406 -16.50 -4.54 -10.33
N GLY A 407 -15.29 -4.07 -10.64
CA GLY A 407 -15.08 -2.97 -11.58
C GLY A 407 -14.79 -1.61 -10.94
N LEU A 408 -14.59 -0.61 -11.81
CA LEU A 408 -14.38 0.78 -11.41
C LEU A 408 -15.67 1.38 -10.86
N GLN A 409 -15.57 1.92 -9.66
CA GLN A 409 -16.69 2.48 -8.91
C GLN A 409 -16.63 4.01 -8.98
N ALA A 410 -17.59 4.65 -9.64
CA ALA A 410 -17.62 6.10 -9.85
C ALA A 410 -17.91 6.86 -8.54
N GLU A 411 -17.28 8.01 -8.30
CA GLU A 411 -17.60 8.84 -7.13
C GLU A 411 -19.06 9.31 -7.18
N ARG A 412 -19.77 9.18 -6.05
CA ARG A 412 -21.17 9.59 -5.88
C ARG A 412 -21.24 10.75 -4.92
N GLU A 413 -22.29 11.58 -5.02
CA GLU A 413 -22.51 12.70 -4.10
C GLU A 413 -22.53 12.26 -2.63
N ARG A 414 -23.16 11.12 -2.33
CA ARG A 414 -23.20 10.54 -0.98
C ARG A 414 -21.83 10.14 -0.41
N ASP A 415 -20.81 9.96 -1.25
CA ASP A 415 -19.48 9.56 -0.80
C ASP A 415 -18.72 10.72 -0.14
N GLN A 416 -19.18 11.97 -0.27
CA GLN A 416 -18.56 13.16 0.34
C GLN A 416 -18.45 13.06 1.88
N GLY A 417 -19.38 12.33 2.53
CA GLY A 417 -19.32 12.04 3.96
C GLY A 417 -18.42 10.85 4.35
N HIS A 418 -17.88 10.10 3.38
CA HIS A 418 -17.20 8.82 3.60
C HIS A 418 -15.79 8.83 3.02
N LYS A 419 -14.91 9.42 3.82
CA LYS A 419 -13.53 9.76 3.46
C LYS A 419 -12.69 8.59 2.92
N LEU A 420 -12.72 7.42 3.57
CA LEU A 420 -11.99 6.25 3.08
C LEU A 420 -12.60 5.68 1.77
N THR A 421 -13.91 5.79 1.57
CA THR A 421 -14.56 5.40 0.32
C THR A 421 -14.04 6.21 -0.87
N LEU A 422 -13.95 7.54 -0.71
CA LEU A 422 -13.38 8.42 -1.74
C LEU A 422 -11.92 8.07 -2.05
N PHE A 423 -11.10 7.86 -1.02
CA PHE A 423 -9.72 7.41 -1.20
C PHE A 423 -9.65 6.16 -2.08
N TRP A 424 -10.42 5.12 -1.75
CA TRP A 424 -10.39 3.87 -2.52
C TRP A 424 -10.86 4.08 -3.96
N ARG A 425 -11.98 4.77 -4.21
CA ARG A 425 -12.45 5.06 -5.58
C ARG A 425 -11.36 5.72 -6.44
N ARG A 426 -10.54 6.56 -5.83
CA ARG A 426 -9.44 7.28 -6.51
C ARG A 426 -8.19 6.43 -6.71
N ILE A 427 -7.90 5.52 -5.78
CA ILE A 427 -6.85 4.50 -5.96
C ILE A 427 -7.21 3.55 -7.11
N TYR A 428 -8.47 3.13 -7.24
CA TYR A 428 -8.90 2.31 -8.39
C TYR A 428 -8.71 3.03 -9.74
N ARG A 429 -8.85 4.36 -9.79
CA ARG A 429 -8.57 5.17 -10.99
C ARG A 429 -7.08 5.35 -11.27
N ASN A 430 -6.22 5.15 -10.28
CA ASN A 430 -4.77 5.29 -10.38
C ASN A 430 -4.07 4.01 -9.89
N PRO A 431 -4.31 2.85 -10.53
CA PRO A 431 -3.93 1.55 -9.99
C PRO A 431 -2.41 1.36 -9.87
N TRP A 432 -1.60 2.18 -10.54
CA TRP A 432 -0.14 2.22 -10.38
C TRP A 432 0.31 2.68 -8.99
N LEU A 433 -0.54 3.40 -8.23
CA LEU A 433 -0.26 3.80 -6.84
C LEU A 433 -0.42 2.64 -5.84
N SER A 434 -1.13 1.58 -6.23
CA SER A 434 -1.49 0.48 -5.31
C SER A 434 -0.28 -0.28 -4.80
N ASP A 435 0.70 -0.58 -5.66
CA ASP A 435 1.93 -1.28 -5.26
C ASP A 435 2.66 -0.51 -4.16
N MET A 436 2.81 0.81 -4.34
CA MET A 436 3.45 1.67 -3.34
C MET A 436 2.71 1.63 -2.01
N ILE A 437 1.39 1.85 -2.02
CA ILE A 437 0.57 1.93 -0.80
C ILE A 437 0.64 0.62 0.00
N PHE A 438 0.46 -0.51 -0.67
CA PHE A 438 0.45 -1.79 0.02
C PHE A 438 1.85 -2.26 0.42
N GLU A 439 2.90 -1.94 -0.36
CA GLU A 439 4.28 -2.19 0.06
C GLU A 439 4.65 -1.38 1.31
N MET A 440 4.18 -0.14 1.42
CA MET A 440 4.37 0.63 2.66
C MET A 440 3.66 0.00 3.84
N MET A 441 2.39 -0.42 3.67
CA MET A 441 1.64 -1.11 4.72
C MET A 441 2.35 -2.39 5.16
N ARG A 442 2.95 -3.11 4.21
CA ARG A 442 3.73 -4.31 4.47
C ARG A 442 5.09 -4.05 5.12
N LEU A 443 5.77 -2.96 4.81
CA LEU A 443 7.09 -2.67 5.38
C LEU A 443 6.98 -2.13 6.81
N SER A 444 5.93 -1.37 7.12
CA SER A 444 5.74 -0.85 8.47
C SER A 444 5.21 -1.92 9.44
N LEU A 445 4.23 -2.75 9.00
CA LEU A 445 3.44 -3.66 9.84
C LEU A 445 3.03 -3.08 11.20
N SER A 446 2.89 -1.75 11.30
CA SER A 446 2.71 -1.03 12.55
C SER A 446 1.31 -1.22 13.08
N ARG A 447 1.15 -1.80 14.28
CA ARG A 447 -0.17 -2.04 14.88
C ARG A 447 -0.99 -0.75 14.96
N ALA A 448 -0.37 0.36 15.37
CA ALA A 448 -1.02 1.67 15.46
C ALA A 448 -1.52 2.17 14.09
N GLN A 449 -0.76 1.90 13.02
CA GLN A 449 -1.17 2.27 11.66
C GLN A 449 -2.37 1.45 11.19
N PHE A 450 -2.35 0.12 11.39
CA PHE A 450 -3.48 -0.75 11.05
C PHE A 450 -4.73 -0.45 11.89
N GLU A 451 -4.55 -0.08 13.16
CA GLU A 451 -5.66 0.37 14.02
C GLU A 451 -6.38 1.58 13.43
N ARG A 452 -5.60 2.56 12.97
CA ARG A 452 -6.17 3.74 12.33
C ARG A 452 -6.88 3.42 11.02
N TYR A 453 -6.32 2.55 10.18
CA TYR A 453 -7.00 2.12 8.96
C TYR A 453 -8.34 1.43 9.27
N ALA A 454 -8.36 0.55 10.27
CA ALA A 454 -9.57 -0.11 10.71
C ALA A 454 -10.63 0.89 11.21
N ARG A 455 -10.21 1.89 12.01
CA ARG A 455 -11.10 2.97 12.48
C ARG A 455 -11.61 3.85 11.34
N ALA A 456 -10.77 4.17 10.37
CA ALA A 456 -11.16 4.93 9.18
C ALA A 456 -12.10 4.14 8.27
N ALA A 457 -11.97 2.80 8.23
CA ALA A 457 -12.86 1.93 7.47
C ALA A 457 -14.27 1.83 8.05
N ALA A 458 -14.41 2.06 9.35
CA ALA A 458 -15.68 2.20 10.03
C ALA A 458 -16.31 3.58 9.81
N SER A 459 -16.41 4.03 8.54
CA SER A 459 -16.89 5.37 8.21
C SER A 459 -18.41 5.53 8.33
N ALA A 460 -19.17 4.45 8.56
CA ALA A 460 -20.59 4.51 8.91
C ALA A 460 -20.75 4.74 10.42
N PRO A 461 -21.67 5.61 10.88
CA PRO A 461 -21.89 5.86 12.31
C PRO A 461 -22.09 4.58 13.13
N GLY A 462 -22.87 3.64 12.60
CA GLY A 462 -23.10 2.35 13.25
C GLY A 462 -21.86 1.46 13.34
N ASP A 463 -20.94 1.53 12.38
CA ASP A 463 -19.68 0.78 12.40
C ASP A 463 -18.70 1.40 13.40
N ALA A 464 -18.57 2.73 13.40
CA ALA A 464 -17.73 3.45 14.35
C ALA A 464 -18.16 3.22 15.81
N ALA A 465 -19.48 3.29 16.07
CA ALA A 465 -20.04 3.02 17.39
C ALA A 465 -19.79 1.56 17.82
N TYR A 466 -19.95 0.61 16.90
CA TYR A 466 -19.72 -0.80 17.19
C TYR A 466 -18.25 -1.10 17.49
N LEU A 467 -17.30 -0.60 16.68
CA LEU A 467 -15.87 -0.72 16.95
C LEU A 467 -15.48 -0.15 18.33
N LYS A 468 -16.09 0.98 18.73
CA LYS A 468 -15.82 1.58 20.04
C LYS A 468 -16.31 0.70 21.20
N ALA A 469 -17.43 0.00 21.00
CA ALA A 469 -18.01 -0.91 21.99
C ALA A 469 -17.32 -2.29 22.03
N HIS A 470 -16.68 -2.70 20.94
CA HIS A 470 -16.09 -4.04 20.74
C HIS A 470 -14.60 -3.92 20.35
N PRO A 471 -13.71 -3.58 21.30
CA PRO A 471 -12.28 -3.43 21.01
C PRO A 471 -11.63 -4.72 20.49
N GLU A 472 -12.17 -5.89 20.82
CA GLU A 472 -11.71 -7.18 20.30
C GLU A 472 -11.93 -7.34 18.79
N LEU A 473 -12.94 -6.68 18.22
CA LEU A 473 -13.13 -6.64 16.76
C LEU A 473 -12.02 -5.82 16.10
N LEU A 474 -11.61 -4.72 16.72
CA LEU A 474 -10.53 -3.90 16.22
C LEU A 474 -9.22 -4.69 16.19
N ASP A 475 -8.92 -5.42 17.28
CA ASP A 475 -7.76 -6.33 17.34
C ASP A 475 -7.81 -7.38 16.23
N PHE A 476 -8.96 -8.03 16.05
CA PHE A 476 -9.15 -9.00 14.99
C PHE A 476 -8.90 -8.41 13.59
N ILE A 477 -9.43 -7.22 13.31
CA ILE A 477 -9.22 -6.53 12.03
C ILE A 477 -7.74 -6.23 11.80
N ILE A 478 -7.06 -5.71 12.82
CA ILE A 478 -5.63 -5.44 12.75
C ILE A 478 -4.85 -6.73 12.48
N ASP A 479 -5.16 -7.81 13.20
CA ASP A 479 -4.46 -9.08 13.11
C ASP A 479 -4.58 -9.69 11.71
N TYR A 480 -5.80 -9.84 11.16
CA TYR A 480 -5.97 -10.43 9.83
C TYR A 480 -5.37 -9.55 8.73
N THR A 481 -5.47 -8.21 8.86
CA THR A 481 -4.98 -7.30 7.82
C THR A 481 -3.46 -7.34 7.79
N ARG A 482 -2.81 -7.33 8.97
CA ARG A 482 -1.35 -7.45 9.09
C ARG A 482 -0.86 -8.79 8.57
N GLU A 483 -1.52 -9.90 8.94
CA GLU A 483 -1.18 -11.23 8.42
C GLU A 483 -1.27 -11.27 6.89
N SER A 484 -2.32 -10.67 6.31
CA SER A 484 -2.56 -10.68 4.87
C SER A 484 -1.48 -10.02 4.03
N VAL A 485 -0.80 -9.00 4.54
CA VAL A 485 0.26 -8.30 3.79
C VAL A 485 1.66 -8.68 4.23
N ALA A 486 1.82 -9.49 5.29
CA ALA A 486 3.11 -9.70 5.94
C ALA A 486 4.18 -10.32 5.03
N VAL A 487 3.80 -11.21 4.12
CA VAL A 487 4.75 -11.81 3.15
C VAL A 487 4.83 -10.96 1.88
N SER A 488 3.69 -10.56 1.34
CA SER A 488 3.59 -9.91 0.03
C SER A 488 2.52 -8.83 0.05
N ALA A 489 2.79 -7.72 -0.64
CA ALA A 489 1.78 -6.70 -0.93
C ALA A 489 1.08 -6.92 -2.28
N ARG A 490 1.59 -7.86 -3.10
CA ARG A 490 1.13 -8.05 -4.48
C ARG A 490 -0.33 -8.45 -4.54
N GLY A 491 -0.82 -9.31 -3.63
CA GLY A 491 -2.22 -9.74 -3.66
C GLY A 491 -3.22 -8.58 -3.51
N ALA A 492 -2.91 -7.59 -2.68
CA ALA A 492 -3.74 -6.40 -2.54
C ALA A 492 -3.61 -5.46 -3.77
N ALA A 493 -2.40 -5.25 -4.27
CA ALA A 493 -2.16 -4.39 -5.44
C ALA A 493 -2.76 -4.98 -6.74
N ASP A 494 -2.60 -6.29 -6.94
CA ASP A 494 -3.15 -7.01 -8.08
C ASP A 494 -4.67 -7.04 -8.06
N ALA A 495 -5.30 -7.13 -6.88
CA ALA A 495 -6.74 -7.01 -6.75
C ALA A 495 -7.26 -5.63 -7.20
N ILE A 496 -6.58 -4.54 -6.83
CA ILE A 496 -6.92 -3.18 -7.32
C ILE A 496 -6.79 -3.11 -8.84
N ARG A 497 -5.70 -3.64 -9.41
CA ARG A 497 -5.49 -3.68 -10.86
C ARG A 497 -6.55 -4.50 -11.58
N CYS A 498 -6.90 -5.65 -11.03
CA CYS A 498 -7.95 -6.53 -11.55
C CYS A 498 -9.29 -5.80 -11.56
N ALA A 499 -9.69 -5.20 -10.44
CA ALA A 499 -10.91 -4.40 -10.38
C ALA A 499 -10.91 -3.20 -11.35
N ALA A 500 -9.73 -2.62 -11.65
CA ALA A 500 -9.63 -1.49 -12.56
C ALA A 500 -9.69 -1.88 -14.06
N LYS A 501 -9.36 -3.13 -14.42
CA LYS A 501 -9.19 -3.56 -15.82
C LYS A 501 -10.14 -4.68 -16.26
N SER A 502 -10.60 -5.50 -15.32
CA SER A 502 -11.39 -6.69 -15.61
C SER A 502 -12.87 -6.33 -15.72
N ALA A 503 -13.54 -6.97 -16.68
CA ALA A 503 -14.99 -7.01 -16.70
C ALA A 503 -15.51 -7.74 -15.44
N ALA A 504 -16.77 -7.48 -15.09
CA ALA A 504 -17.46 -8.27 -14.08
C ALA A 504 -17.48 -9.76 -14.51
N PRO A 505 -17.42 -10.72 -13.58
CA PRO A 505 -17.66 -12.12 -13.87
C PRO A 505 -18.99 -12.31 -14.60
N ASP A 506 -18.99 -13.22 -15.58
CA ASP A 506 -20.22 -13.70 -16.20
C ASP A 506 -20.91 -14.67 -15.23
N LEU A 507 -22.13 -14.32 -14.84
CA LEU A 507 -22.91 -15.09 -13.86
C LEU A 507 -23.93 -16.03 -14.53
N SER A 508 -23.99 -16.08 -15.86
CA SER A 508 -25.00 -16.88 -16.57
C SER A 508 -24.98 -18.38 -16.21
N ASP A 509 -23.82 -18.92 -15.85
CA ASP A 509 -23.63 -20.31 -15.42
C ASP A 509 -23.72 -20.50 -13.89
N LEU A 510 -24.09 -19.46 -13.12
CA LEU A 510 -24.24 -19.56 -11.66
C LEU A 510 -25.50 -20.35 -11.30
N ALA A 511 -25.32 -21.62 -10.96
CA ALA A 511 -26.42 -22.55 -10.69
C ALA A 511 -27.09 -22.39 -9.31
N CYS A 512 -26.41 -21.75 -8.35
CA CYS A 512 -26.85 -21.71 -6.96
C CYS A 512 -27.45 -20.35 -6.55
N PRO A 513 -28.40 -20.32 -5.58
CA PRO A 513 -28.98 -19.09 -5.09
C PRO A 513 -28.01 -18.29 -4.21
N VAL A 514 -28.14 -16.96 -4.27
CA VAL A 514 -27.40 -16.01 -3.43
C VAL A 514 -28.36 -15.38 -2.42
N THR A 515 -28.07 -15.55 -1.14
CA THR A 515 -28.68 -14.76 -0.05
C THR A 515 -27.81 -13.56 0.26
N LEU A 516 -28.37 -12.37 0.10
CA LEU A 516 -27.69 -11.09 0.31
C LEU A 516 -28.03 -10.51 1.68
N TRP A 517 -27.02 -10.30 2.52
CA TRP A 517 -27.14 -9.49 3.74
C TRP A 517 -26.45 -8.16 3.51
N HIS A 518 -27.13 -7.04 3.78
CA HIS A 518 -26.58 -5.71 3.51
C HIS A 518 -26.88 -4.73 4.63
N GLY A 519 -25.94 -3.84 4.94
CA GLY A 519 -26.16 -2.73 5.87
C GLY A 519 -26.72 -1.52 5.14
N ASP A 520 -27.78 -0.90 5.66
CA ASP A 520 -28.38 0.30 5.04
C ASP A 520 -27.48 1.55 5.08
N GLN A 521 -26.46 1.54 5.94
CA GLN A 521 -25.45 2.58 6.06
C GLN A 521 -24.13 2.20 5.39
N ASP A 522 -24.08 1.13 4.57
CA ASP A 522 -22.84 0.76 3.86
C ASP A 522 -22.46 1.89 2.87
N PRO A 523 -21.33 2.57 3.08
CA PRO A 523 -20.97 3.72 2.28
C PRO A 523 -20.31 3.32 0.95
N MET A 524 -19.96 2.05 0.76
CA MET A 524 -19.31 1.59 -0.47
C MET A 524 -20.33 1.29 -1.56
N ASN A 525 -21.38 0.53 -1.24
CA ASN A 525 -22.36 0.07 -2.22
C ASN A 525 -23.77 0.15 -1.65
N GLY A 526 -24.73 0.59 -2.46
CA GLY A 526 -26.14 0.44 -2.13
C GLY A 526 -26.57 -1.02 -2.31
N VAL A 527 -27.57 -1.48 -1.55
CA VAL A 527 -28.09 -2.84 -1.70
C VAL A 527 -28.63 -3.07 -3.13
N GLU A 528 -29.21 -2.03 -3.73
CA GLU A 528 -29.75 -2.05 -5.09
C GLU A 528 -28.64 -2.25 -6.14
N GLU A 529 -27.44 -1.70 -5.91
CA GLU A 529 -26.29 -1.86 -6.80
C GLU A 529 -25.80 -3.32 -6.80
N VAL A 530 -25.82 -3.97 -5.62
CA VAL A 530 -25.46 -5.38 -5.49
C VAL A 530 -26.52 -6.28 -6.12
N GLN A 531 -27.80 -5.99 -5.87
CA GLN A 531 -28.92 -6.73 -6.49
C GLN A 531 -28.92 -6.58 -8.01
N ALA A 532 -28.65 -5.39 -8.55
CA ALA A 532 -28.58 -5.17 -9.99
C ALA A 532 -27.45 -5.97 -10.64
N TRP A 533 -26.32 -6.14 -9.96
CA TRP A 533 -25.21 -6.97 -10.45
C TRP A 533 -25.56 -8.47 -10.40
N LEU A 534 -26.17 -8.94 -9.30
CA LEU A 534 -26.50 -10.35 -9.11
C LEU A 534 -27.75 -10.79 -9.89
N GLY A 535 -28.63 -9.87 -10.27
CA GLY A 535 -29.84 -10.14 -11.05
C GLY A 535 -30.74 -11.20 -10.39
N ASP A 536 -31.20 -12.15 -11.20
CA ASP A 536 -32.15 -13.20 -10.80
C ASP A 536 -31.54 -14.26 -9.87
N HIS A 537 -30.22 -14.21 -9.63
CA HIS A 537 -29.55 -15.13 -8.71
C HIS A 537 -29.79 -14.77 -7.22
N VAL A 538 -30.34 -13.58 -6.93
CA VAL A 538 -30.69 -13.20 -5.56
C VAL A 538 -31.98 -13.89 -5.11
N GLU A 539 -31.85 -14.88 -4.23
CA GLU A 539 -32.99 -15.58 -3.65
C GLU A 539 -33.66 -14.74 -2.57
N SER A 540 -32.86 -14.11 -1.70
CA SER A 540 -33.38 -13.29 -0.63
C SER A 540 -32.40 -12.18 -0.25
N THR A 541 -32.96 -11.04 0.16
CA THR A 541 -32.20 -9.89 0.65
C THR A 541 -32.63 -9.56 2.07
N ARG A 542 -31.67 -9.41 2.98
CA ARG A 542 -31.88 -8.90 4.32
C ARG A 542 -31.08 -7.64 4.54
N VAL A 543 -31.79 -6.53 4.75
CA VAL A 543 -31.18 -5.22 5.05
C VAL A 543 -31.18 -5.00 6.55
N TYR A 544 -30.02 -4.66 7.11
CA TYR A 544 -29.84 -4.38 8.53
C TYR A 544 -29.78 -2.86 8.77
N PRO A 545 -30.67 -2.31 9.60
CA PRO A 545 -30.73 -0.89 9.85
C PRO A 545 -29.59 -0.42 10.76
N GLY A 546 -28.99 0.72 10.44
CA GLY A 546 -27.92 1.33 11.23
C GLY A 546 -26.58 0.58 11.18
N ILE A 547 -26.35 -0.24 10.17
CA ILE A 547 -25.12 -1.03 10.01
C ILE A 547 -24.44 -0.67 8.70
N GLY A 548 -23.11 -0.52 8.72
CA GLY A 548 -22.31 -0.33 7.53
C GLY A 548 -21.71 -1.63 7.04
N ARG A 549 -20.47 -1.57 6.52
CA ARG A 549 -19.80 -2.70 5.86
C ARG A 549 -19.35 -3.81 6.83
N PHE A 550 -19.26 -3.52 8.13
CA PHE A 550 -18.84 -4.51 9.14
C PHE A 550 -19.95 -5.49 9.56
N LEU A 551 -21.05 -5.52 8.81
CA LEU A 551 -22.20 -6.41 9.04
C LEU A 551 -21.80 -7.85 9.36
N ALA A 552 -20.92 -8.43 8.54
CA ALA A 552 -20.49 -9.82 8.69
C ALA A 552 -19.78 -10.09 10.02
N HIS A 553 -19.09 -9.09 10.58
CA HIS A 553 -18.46 -9.21 11.89
C HIS A 553 -19.48 -9.07 13.02
N LYS A 554 -20.39 -8.10 12.92
CA LYS A 554 -21.43 -7.85 13.94
C LYS A 554 -22.44 -9.00 14.07
N HIS A 555 -22.69 -9.70 12.97
CA HIS A 555 -23.66 -10.79 12.87
C HIS A 555 -22.99 -12.14 12.60
N TRP A 556 -21.71 -12.29 12.95
CA TRP A 556 -20.96 -13.53 12.65
C TRP A 556 -21.62 -14.80 13.21
N PRO A 557 -22.09 -14.85 14.47
CA PRO A 557 -22.81 -16.03 14.98
C PRO A 557 -24.12 -16.31 14.24
N GLU A 558 -24.82 -15.26 13.80
CA GLU A 558 -26.06 -15.38 13.03
C GLU A 558 -25.79 -15.93 11.63
N ALA A 559 -24.71 -15.46 10.98
CA ALA A 559 -24.26 -15.96 9.68
C ALA A 559 -23.86 -17.43 9.76
N MET A 560 -23.13 -17.83 10.80
CA MET A 560 -22.79 -19.24 11.04
C MET A 560 -24.02 -20.09 11.31
N ALA A 561 -24.98 -19.59 12.10
CA ALA A 561 -26.24 -20.29 12.33
C ALA A 561 -27.04 -20.44 11.03
N TRP A 562 -27.03 -19.45 10.13
CA TRP A 562 -27.64 -19.56 8.80
C TRP A 562 -26.97 -20.67 7.98
N LEU A 563 -25.62 -20.72 7.96
CA LEU A 563 -24.86 -21.75 7.25
C LEU A 563 -25.16 -23.17 7.76
N ALA A 564 -25.50 -23.31 9.03
CA ALA A 564 -25.88 -24.60 9.63
C ALA A 564 -27.31 -25.06 9.29
N ARG A 565 -28.20 -24.17 8.84
CA ARG A 565 -29.59 -24.52 8.50
C ARG A 565 -29.62 -25.52 7.35
N VAL A 566 -30.44 -26.56 7.50
CA VAL A 566 -30.71 -27.54 6.44
C VAL A 566 -31.67 -26.94 5.44
#